data_AF-A0A015YF09-F1
#
_entry.id   AF-A0A015YF09-F1
#
_cell.length_a   1.000
_cell.length_b   1.000
_cell.length_c   1.000
_cell.angle_alpha   90.00
_cell.angle_beta   90.00
_cell.angle_gamma   90.00
#
_symmetry.space_group_name_H-M   'P 1'
#
loop_
_entity.id
_entity.type
_entity.pdbx_description
1 polymer ?
#
loop_
_entity_poly.entity_id
_entity_poly.type
_entity_poly.pdbx_seq_one_letter_code
_entity_poly.pdbx_strand_id
1 'polypeptide(L)' 'MFADAFRIFAELSWADIYNSEGLDYKEYTNKQKDSFAIFRSKKIFKFRITQKYRCFGEVVNGVFHVLMFDLTHKLSD' A
#
# COMPACT_ATOMS: atom_id res chain seq x y z
N MET A 1 15.82 5.18 0.65
CA MET A 1 15.03 4.22 -0.17
C MET A 1 13.74 3.79 0.49
N PHE A 2 13.75 3.22 1.70
CA PHE A 2 12.51 2.77 2.35
C PHE A 2 11.70 3.93 2.92
N ALA A 3 12.32 4.74 3.80
CA ALA A 3 11.68 5.89 4.43
C ALA A 3 11.28 6.98 3.42
N ASP A 4 12.05 7.15 2.33
CA ASP A 4 11.75 8.15 1.31
C ASP A 4 10.39 7.93 0.65
N ALA A 5 9.99 6.69 0.42
CA ALA A 5 8.67 6.40 -0.14
C ALA A 5 7.54 6.85 0.78
N PHE A 6 7.70 6.72 2.10
CA PHE A 6 6.72 7.22 3.07
C PHE A 6 6.72 8.73 3.16
N ARG A 7 7.91 9.35 3.08
CA ARG A 7 8.03 10.81 3.01
C ARG A 7 7.30 11.35 1.78
N ILE A 8 7.57 10.78 0.61
CA ILE A 8 6.88 11.14 -0.64
C ILE A 8 5.37 10.92 -0.51
N PHE A 9 4.93 9.77 0.00
CA PHE A 9 3.51 9.49 0.19
C PHE A 9 2.84 10.48 1.14
N ALA A 10 3.52 10.90 2.21
CA ALA A 10 2.99 11.86 3.19
C ALA A 10 3.00 13.31 2.68
N GLU A 11 3.89 13.66 1.76
CA GLU A 11 3.99 15.00 1.17
C GLU A 11 3.03 15.21 -0.01
N LEU A 12 2.66 14.15 -0.73
CA LEU A 12 1.79 14.23 -1.90
C LEU A 12 0.31 14.35 -1.53
N SER A 13 -0.45 15.04 -2.38
CA SER A 13 -1.91 15.02 -2.31
C SER A 13 -2.45 13.65 -2.70
N TRP A 14 -3.67 13.32 -2.27
CA TRP A 14 -4.33 12.08 -2.70
C TRP A 14 -4.41 11.96 -4.22
N ALA A 15 -4.70 13.07 -4.93
CA ALA A 15 -4.75 13.08 -6.39
C ALA A 15 -3.38 12.71 -7.02
N ASP A 16 -2.29 13.26 -6.49
CA ASP A 16 -0.94 12.94 -6.98
C ASP A 16 -0.55 11.50 -6.66
N ILE A 17 -0.96 10.99 -5.49
CA ILE A 17 -0.74 9.59 -5.11
C ILE A 17 -1.42 8.63 -6.11
N TYR A 18 -2.68 8.90 -6.47
CA TYR A 18 -3.42 8.07 -7.43
C TYR A 18 -2.80 8.06 -8.83
N ASN A 19 -2.14 9.15 -9.22
CA ASN A 19 -1.50 9.29 -10.53
C ASN A 19 0.00 8.94 -10.53
N SER A 20 0.58 8.61 -9.38
CA SER A 20 2.01 8.33 -9.26
C SER A 20 2.37 6.94 -9.75
N GLU A 21 3.04 6.85 -10.90
CA GLU A 21 3.61 5.58 -11.40
C GLU A 21 4.69 5.00 -10.47
N GLY A 22 5.41 5.87 -9.75
CA GLY A 22 6.46 5.48 -8.81
C GLY A 22 5.90 4.77 -7.58
N LEU A 23 4.84 5.32 -6.98
CA LEU A 23 4.14 4.70 -5.86
C LEU A 23 3.26 3.55 -6.31
N ASP A 24 2.73 3.54 -7.55
CA ASP A 24 1.86 2.48 -8.06
C ASP A 24 0.72 2.15 -7.07
N TYR A 25 0.11 3.22 -6.53
CA TYR A 25 -0.92 3.13 -5.50
C TYR A 25 -2.23 2.59 -6.08
N LYS A 26 -2.71 1.47 -5.55
CA LYS A 26 -3.93 0.82 -6.04
C LYS A 26 -4.58 -0.10 -5.02
N GLU A 27 -5.84 -0.43 -5.25
CA GLU A 27 -6.57 -1.40 -4.43
C GLU A 27 -5.91 -2.79 -4.54
N TYR A 28 -5.77 -3.47 -3.40
CA TYR A 28 -5.31 -4.83 -3.31
C TYR A 28 -6.49 -5.80 -3.34
N THR A 29 -6.63 -6.50 -4.45
CA THR A 29 -7.77 -7.39 -4.73
C THR A 29 -7.53 -8.85 -4.35
N ASN A 30 -6.27 -9.28 -4.21
CA ASN A 30 -5.93 -10.68 -3.90
C ASN A 30 -6.00 -10.97 -2.39
N LYS A 31 -7.20 -10.86 -1.81
CA LYS A 31 -7.45 -11.08 -0.38
C LYS A 31 -7.56 -12.56 0.02
N GLN A 32 -7.29 -13.49 -0.91
CA GLN A 32 -7.43 -14.93 -0.67
C GLN A 32 -6.22 -15.51 0.10
N LYS A 33 -5.09 -14.80 0.15
CA LYS A 33 -3.93 -15.18 0.96
C LYS A 33 -4.22 -14.96 2.45
N ASP A 34 -3.90 -15.97 3.28
CA ASP A 34 -4.18 -15.99 4.72
C ASP A 34 -3.66 -14.75 5.46
N SER A 35 -2.58 -14.13 4.99
CA SER A 35 -1.97 -12.93 5.56
C SER A 35 -2.94 -11.73 5.69
N PHE A 36 -4.01 -11.68 4.89
CA PHE A 36 -5.05 -10.63 4.98
C PHE A 36 -6.40 -11.16 5.45
N ALA A 37 -6.47 -12.38 5.97
CA ALA A 37 -7.75 -13.01 6.35
C ALA A 37 -8.55 -12.16 7.35
N ILE A 38 -7.87 -11.53 8.31
CA ILE A 38 -8.49 -10.66 9.33
C ILE A 38 -8.99 -9.31 8.76
N PHE A 39 -8.59 -8.96 7.53
CA PHE A 39 -8.93 -7.70 6.86
C PHE A 39 -9.82 -7.91 5.62
N ARG A 40 -10.37 -9.10 5.39
CA ARG A 40 -11.16 -9.43 4.19
C ARG A 40 -12.34 -8.47 3.95
N SER A 41 -12.99 -8.01 5.01
CA SER A 41 -14.12 -7.07 4.95
C SER A 41 -13.71 -5.63 4.65
N LYS A 42 -12.41 -5.30 4.72
CA LYS A 42 -11.90 -3.95 4.52
C LYS A 42 -11.41 -3.75 3.10
N LYS A 43 -11.50 -2.54 2.57
CA LYS A 43 -10.78 -2.14 1.36
C LYS A 43 -9.33 -1.90 1.72
N ILE A 44 -8.45 -2.68 1.09
CA ILE A 44 -7.01 -2.62 1.32
C ILE A 44 -6.40 -2.04 0.08
N PHE A 45 -5.47 -1.12 0.26
CA PHE A 45 -4.68 -0.53 -0.80
C PHE A 45 -3.22 -0.85 -0.57
N LYS A 46 -2.44 -0.79 -1.65
CA LYS A 46 -1.00 -0.96 -1.59
C LYS A 46 -0.28 0.14 -2.36
N PHE A 47 0.92 0.48 -1.91
CA PHE A 47 1.87 1.26 -2.70
C PHE A 47 3.28 0.65 -2.62
N ARG A 48 4.09 1.01 -3.61
CA ARG A 48 5.47 0.61 -3.81
C ARG A 48 6.40 1.45 -2.93
N ILE A 49 7.22 0.76 -2.15
CA ILE A 49 8.30 1.39 -1.39
C ILE A 49 9.62 1.29 -2.18
N THR A 50 9.92 0.10 -2.69
CA THR A 50 11.02 -0.18 -3.62
C THR A 50 10.52 -1.14 -4.70
N GLN A 51 11.35 -1.58 -5.64
CA GLN A 51 10.95 -2.64 -6.58
C GLN A 51 10.63 -3.98 -5.90
N LYS A 52 11.12 -4.23 -4.69
CA LYS A 52 10.83 -5.47 -3.92
C LYS A 52 9.77 -5.28 -2.83
N TYR A 53 9.69 -4.11 -2.21
CA TYR A 53 8.88 -3.90 -0.99
C TYR A 53 7.60 -3.13 -1.25
N ARG A 54 6.49 -3.57 -0.66
CA ARG A 54 5.15 -2.93 -0.73
C ARG A 54 4.63 -2.65 0.67
N CYS A 55 3.95 -1.50 0.81
CA CYS A 55 3.15 -1.18 1.97
C CYS A 55 1.69 -1.50 1.67
N PHE A 56 0.97 -2.07 2.62
CA PHE A 56 -0.46 -2.31 2.58
C PHE A 56 -1.14 -1.57 3.71
N GLY A 57 -2.30 -1.01 3.42
CA GLY A 57 -3.06 -0.24 4.39
C GLY A 57 -4.51 -0.02 4.00
N GLU A 58 -5.25 0.63 4.88
CA GLU A 58 -6.62 1.09 4.63
C GLU A 58 -6.68 2.62 4.75
N VAL A 59 -7.67 3.24 4.09
CA VAL A 59 -7.93 4.67 4.24
C VAL A 59 -9.14 4.87 5.12
N VAL A 60 -8.97 5.55 6.25
CA VAL A 60 -10.04 5.88 7.19
C VAL A 60 -10.02 7.38 7.41
N ASN A 61 -11.14 8.06 7.12
CA ASN A 61 -11.26 9.52 7.25
C ASN A 61 -10.11 10.30 6.57
N GLY A 62 -9.68 9.84 5.39
CA GLY A 62 -8.60 10.47 4.62
C GLY A 62 -7.19 10.22 5.16
N VAL A 63 -7.01 9.33 6.13
CA VAL A 63 -5.71 8.92 6.68
C VAL A 63 -5.39 7.50 6.23
N PHE A 64 -4.17 7.28 5.74
CA PHE A 64 -3.67 5.95 5.39
C PHE A 64 -3.12 5.24 6.64
N HIS A 65 -3.81 4.19 7.07
CA HIS A 65 -3.37 3.34 8.19
C HIS A 65 -2.62 2.13 7.66
N VAL A 66 -1.34 2.04 8.03
CA VAL A 66 -0.48 0.92 7.65
C VAL A 66 -0.95 -0.35 8.37
N LEU A 67 -1.12 -1.43 7.60
CA LEU A 67 -1.49 -2.76 8.09
C LEU A 67 -0.32 -3.75 8.00
N MET A 68 0.46 -3.71 6.91
CA MET A 68 1.51 -4.69 6.65
C MET A 68 2.56 -4.15 5.67
N PHE A 69 3.81 -4.63 5.81
CA PHE A 69 4.83 -4.52 4.79
C PHE A 69 5.10 -5.90 4.16
N ASP A 70 5.04 -5.99 2.84
CA ASP A 70 5.59 -7.14 2.11
C ASP A 70 7.06 -6.86 1.78
N LEU A 71 7.95 -7.60 2.43
CA LEU A 71 9.40 -7.51 2.23
C LEU A 71 9.92 -8.54 1.22
N THR A 72 9.04 -9.35 0.64
CA THR A 72 9.40 -10.51 -0.19
C THR A 72 8.83 -10.45 -1.60
N HIS A 73 7.95 -9.50 -1.89
CA HIS A 73 7.14 -9.37 -3.11
C HIS A 73 6.06 -10.47 -3.31
N LYS A 74 6.06 -11.50 -2.45
CA LYS A 74 5.19 -12.67 -2.60
C LYS A 74 3.70 -12.36 -2.46
N LEU A 75 3.32 -11.25 -1.86
CA LEU A 75 1.91 -10.86 -1.69
C LEU A 75 1.41 -10.01 -2.86
N SER A 76 2.33 -9.38 -3.61
CA SER A 76 2.01 -8.49 -4.72
C SER A 76 1.87 -9.20 -6.07
N ASP A 77 2.51 -10.36 -6.25
CA ASP A 77 2.27 -11.32 -7.35
C ASP A 77 1.01 -12.18 -7.09
#